data_AF-A0A8J7G887-F1
#
_entry.id   AF-A0A8J7G887-F1
#
_cell.length_a   1.000
_cell.length_b   1.000
_cell.length_c   1.000
_cell.angle_alpha   90.00
_cell.angle_beta   90.00
_cell.angle_gamma   90.00
#
_symmetry.space_group_name_H-M   'P 1'
#
loop_
_entity.id
_entity.type
_entity.pdbx_description
1 polymer ?
#
loop_
_entity_poly.entity_id
_entity_poly.type
_entity_poly.pdbx_seq_one_letter_code
_entity_poly.pdbx_strand_id
1 'polypeptide(L)'
;MGLFFDVLQAINNPNQQGSVSQLESITRSVQQATSNQGIDAGTTQSLISALGGFLQPALQQQQSMMGKNQLETLLGRFGASTTTASASTVSALFPPQMQQQMIQTIAQKTGISSNILRSILPLLIPAVLGLLGMGTKTTGTGGGNPLLSAFLNSGGNTDLGDVFKFANRFLSPV
;
A
#
# COMPACT_ATOMS: atom_id res chain seq x y z
N MET A 1 -10.26 14.87 -3.59
CA MET A 1 -9.91 14.02 -4.76
C MET A 1 -9.37 12.73 -4.19
N GLY A 2 -9.90 11.57 -4.60
CA GLY A 2 -9.57 10.29 -3.97
C GLY A 2 -8.26 9.72 -4.50
N LEU A 3 -7.51 9.00 -3.66
CA LEU A 3 -6.20 8.42 -4.03
C LEU A 3 -6.23 7.59 -5.30
N PHE A 4 -7.35 6.91 -5.59
CA PHE A 4 -7.48 6.15 -6.82
C PHE A 4 -7.34 7.03 -8.07
N PHE A 5 -7.89 8.24 -8.04
CA PHE A 5 -7.72 9.19 -9.14
C PHE A 5 -6.26 9.60 -9.29
N ASP A 6 -5.55 9.81 -8.18
CA ASP A 6 -4.12 10.08 -8.21
C ASP A 6 -3.33 8.88 -8.77
N VAL A 7 -3.75 7.64 -8.48
CA VAL A 7 -3.17 6.43 -9.09
C VAL A 7 -3.40 6.43 -10.60
N LEU A 8 -4.60 6.78 -11.08
CA LEU A 8 -4.86 6.89 -12.51
C LEU A 8 -4.02 7.99 -13.16
N GLN A 9 -3.85 9.13 -12.49
CA GLN A 9 -2.96 10.20 -12.94
C GLN A 9 -1.50 9.71 -12.99
N ALA A 10 -1.07 8.90 -12.02
CA ALA A 10 0.27 8.32 -12.00
C ALA A 10 0.50 7.36 -13.16
N ILE A 11 -0.48 6.49 -13.43
CA ILE A 11 -0.43 5.55 -14.55
C ILE A 11 -0.42 6.28 -15.90
N ASN A 12 -1.16 7.38 -16.01
CA ASN A 12 -1.23 8.19 -17.24
C ASN A 12 -0.04 9.15 -17.38
N ASN A 13 0.83 9.26 -16.37
CA ASN A 13 1.97 10.17 -16.41
C ASN A 13 3.25 9.41 -16.78
N PRO A 14 3.83 9.64 -17.97
CA PRO A 14 5.06 8.94 -18.39
C PRO A 14 6.29 9.28 -17.51
N ASN A 15 6.20 10.34 -16.70
CA ASN A 15 7.24 10.70 -15.74
C ASN A 15 7.10 9.96 -14.39
N GLN A 16 6.09 9.11 -14.21
CA GLN A 16 5.84 8.33 -13.00
C GLN A 16 5.98 6.83 -13.29
N GLN A 17 6.34 6.07 -12.25
CA GLN A 17 6.64 4.63 -12.38
C GLN A 17 5.38 3.77 -12.52
N GLY A 18 4.20 4.35 -12.26
CA GLY A 18 2.92 3.68 -12.30
C GLY A 18 2.57 3.14 -13.68
N SER A 19 2.13 1.89 -13.72
CA SER A 19 1.56 1.26 -14.91
C SER A 19 0.31 0.44 -14.58
N VAL A 20 -0.56 0.26 -15.57
CA VAL A 20 -1.76 -0.61 -15.42
C VAL A 20 -1.35 -2.03 -15.02
N SER A 21 -0.27 -2.56 -15.60
CA SER A 21 0.26 -3.89 -15.30
C SER A 21 0.71 -4.04 -13.85
N GLN A 22 1.33 -3.01 -13.26
CA GLN A 22 1.68 -3.01 -11.83
C GLN A 22 0.42 -2.99 -10.96
N LEU A 23 -0.55 -2.14 -11.28
CA LEU A 23 -1.82 -2.11 -10.55
C LEU A 23 -2.52 -3.47 -10.59
N GLU A 24 -2.55 -4.11 -11.76
CA GLU A 24 -3.10 -5.45 -11.96
C GLU A 24 -2.37 -6.50 -11.11
N SER A 25 -1.03 -6.50 -11.13
CA SER A 25 -0.23 -7.42 -10.34
C SER A 25 -0.47 -7.24 -8.84
N ILE A 26 -0.55 -5.99 -8.36
CA ILE A 26 -0.84 -5.66 -6.95
C ILE A 26 -2.24 -6.14 -6.58
N THR A 27 -3.25 -5.80 -7.38
CA THR A 27 -4.64 -6.20 -7.13
C THR A 27 -4.81 -7.71 -7.10
N ARG A 28 -4.21 -8.43 -8.06
CA ARG A 28 -4.23 -9.90 -8.07
C ARG A 28 -3.50 -10.51 -6.88
N SER A 29 -2.35 -9.96 -6.49
CA SER A 29 -1.58 -10.47 -5.35
C SER A 29 -2.37 -10.36 -4.04
N VAL A 30 -3.04 -9.22 -3.83
CA VAL A 30 -3.89 -8.99 -2.66
C VAL A 30 -5.13 -9.90 -2.68
N GLN A 31 -5.78 -10.05 -3.84
CA GLN A 31 -6.91 -10.97 -3.98
C GLN A 31 -6.48 -12.41 -3.69
N GLN A 32 -5.39 -12.88 -4.31
CA GLN A 32 -4.91 -14.24 -4.09
C GLN A 32 -4.51 -14.47 -2.62
N ALA A 33 -3.82 -13.51 -1.98
CA ALA A 33 -3.45 -13.60 -0.57
C ALA A 33 -4.66 -13.69 0.38
N THR A 34 -5.74 -12.94 0.08
CA THR A 34 -6.96 -12.90 0.90
C THR A 34 -7.89 -14.08 0.61
N SER A 35 -8.09 -14.43 -0.66
CA SER A 35 -8.87 -15.61 -1.07
C SER A 35 -8.26 -16.91 -0.57
N ASN A 36 -6.93 -17.04 -0.54
CA ASN A 36 -6.24 -18.21 0.04
C ASN A 36 -6.52 -18.40 1.53
N GLN A 37 -6.99 -17.37 2.23
CA GLN A 37 -7.32 -17.40 3.66
C GLN A 37 -8.84 -17.38 3.91
N GLY A 38 -9.66 -17.50 2.86
CA GLY A 38 -11.12 -17.46 2.97
C GLY A 38 -11.67 -16.08 3.34
N ILE A 39 -10.96 -14.98 3.02
CA ILE A 39 -11.40 -13.61 3.31
C ILE A 39 -12.21 -13.08 2.12
N ASP A 40 -13.48 -12.75 2.35
CA ASP A 40 -14.37 -12.16 1.35
C ASP A 40 -13.98 -10.72 0.98
N ALA A 41 -14.43 -10.25 -0.19
CA ALA A 41 -14.12 -8.92 -0.71
C ALA A 41 -14.47 -7.77 0.25
N GLY A 42 -15.59 -7.87 0.99
CA GLY A 42 -15.97 -6.88 2.00
C GLY A 42 -15.00 -6.81 3.18
N THR A 43 -14.54 -7.98 3.65
CA THR A 43 -13.54 -8.08 4.71
C THR A 43 -12.16 -7.65 4.22
N THR A 44 -11.80 -7.97 2.97
CA THR A 44 -10.59 -7.48 2.30
C THR A 44 -10.59 -5.95 2.20
N GLN A 45 -11.72 -5.33 1.87
CA GLN A 45 -11.84 -3.87 1.86
C GLN A 45 -11.56 -3.28 3.25
N SER A 46 -12.24 -3.80 4.28
CA SER A 46 -12.03 -3.38 5.68
C SER A 46 -10.59 -3.60 6.15
N LEU A 47 -9.97 -4.70 5.73
CA LEU A 47 -8.59 -5.02 6.02
C LEU A 47 -7.62 -4.02 5.38
N ILE A 48 -7.81 -3.72 4.10
CA ILE A 48 -6.96 -2.76 3.39
C ILE A 48 -7.16 -1.35 3.95
N SER A 49 -8.39 -0.93 4.27
CA SER A 49 -8.65 0.34 4.94
C SER A 49 -8.03 0.41 6.33
N ALA A 50 -8.17 -0.64 7.15
CA ALA A 50 -7.53 -0.71 8.48
C ALA A 50 -5.99 -0.71 8.37
N LEU A 51 -5.44 -1.41 7.39
CA LEU A 51 -4.01 -1.41 7.09
C LEU A 51 -3.54 -0.02 6.65
N GLY A 52 -4.28 0.66 5.78
CA GLY A 52 -4.00 2.05 5.38
C GLY A 52 -4.02 3.02 6.56
N GLY A 53 -5.03 2.92 7.42
CA GLY A 53 -5.15 3.73 8.62
C GLY A 53 -4.01 3.55 9.62
N PHE A 54 -3.38 2.36 9.66
CA PHE A 54 -2.16 2.14 10.46
C PHE A 54 -0.88 2.55 9.72
N LEU A 55 -0.78 2.24 8.42
CA LEU A 55 0.40 2.55 7.60
C LEU A 55 0.60 4.05 7.46
N GLN A 56 -0.46 4.85 7.40
CA GLN A 56 -0.35 6.29 7.25
C GLN A 56 0.42 6.97 8.39
N PRO A 57 0.01 6.88 9.67
CA PRO A 57 0.76 7.49 10.76
C PRO A 57 2.17 6.89 10.90
N ALA A 58 2.33 5.59 10.61
CA ALA A 58 3.64 4.94 10.63
C ALA A 58 4.58 5.51 9.55
N LEU A 59 4.09 5.68 8.32
CA LEU A 59 4.84 6.29 7.22
C LEU A 59 5.08 7.78 7.46
N GLN A 60 4.14 8.49 8.08
CA GLN A 60 4.32 9.89 8.47
C GLN A 60 5.43 10.04 9.52
N GLN A 61 5.48 9.13 10.50
CA GLN A 61 6.54 9.09 11.50
C GLN A 61 7.89 8.75 10.85
N GLN A 62 7.93 7.75 9.96
CA GLN A 62 9.14 7.44 9.18
C GLN A 62 9.59 8.62 8.31
N GLN A 63 8.65 9.32 7.68
CA GLN A 63 8.96 10.52 6.91
C GLN A 63 9.60 11.61 7.79
N SER A 64 9.11 11.79 9.02
CA SER A 64 9.68 12.74 9.98
C SER A 64 11.04 12.31 10.52
N MET A 65 11.33 11.01 10.61
CA MET A 65 12.61 10.47 11.10
C MET A 65 13.69 10.42 10.01
N MET A 66 13.35 9.94 8.81
CA MET A 66 14.28 9.66 7.70
C MET A 66 14.37 10.82 6.69
N GLY A 67 13.34 11.67 6.67
CA GLY A 67 13.14 12.67 5.64
C GLY A 67 12.36 12.14 4.43
N LYS A 68 11.59 13.04 3.80
CA LYS A 68 10.71 12.75 2.66
C LYS A 68 11.44 12.07 1.50
N ASN A 69 12.59 12.59 1.10
CA ASN A 69 13.35 12.04 -0.03
C ASN A 69 13.82 10.60 0.19
N GLN A 70 14.22 10.23 1.41
CA GLN A 70 14.62 8.85 1.71
C GLN A 70 13.43 7.90 1.67
N LEU A 71 12.30 8.30 2.26
CA LEU A 71 11.07 7.50 2.22
C LEU A 71 10.59 7.30 0.77
N GLU A 72 10.59 8.36 -0.05
CA GLU A 72 10.24 8.29 -1.47
C GLU A 72 11.19 7.38 -2.26
N THR A 73 12.50 7.43 -1.96
CA THR A 73 13.49 6.54 -2.59
C THR A 73 13.22 5.09 -2.21
N LEU A 74 12.89 4.82 -0.94
CA LEU A 74 12.51 3.48 -0.49
C LEU A 74 11.24 3.01 -1.20
N LEU A 75 10.16 3.82 -1.24
CA LEU A 75 8.92 3.49 -1.94
C LEU A 75 9.13 3.28 -3.44
N GLY A 76 10.01 4.05 -4.08
CA GLY A 76 10.39 3.85 -5.48
C GLY A 76 10.94 2.45 -5.74
N ARG A 77 11.61 1.82 -4.77
CA ARG A 77 12.08 0.43 -4.90
C ARG A 77 10.95 -0.60 -4.82
N PHE A 78 9.86 -0.28 -4.11
CA PHE A 78 8.64 -1.10 -4.07
C PHE A 78 7.81 -0.94 -5.35
N GLY A 79 7.77 0.28 -5.92
CA GLY A 79 7.06 0.56 -7.18
C GLY A 79 7.78 0.04 -8.43
N ALA A 80 9.11 0.11 -8.46
CA ALA A 80 9.93 -0.33 -9.60
C ALA A 80 10.12 -1.85 -9.69
N SER A 81 10.02 -2.58 -8.58
CA SER A 81 10.30 -4.02 -8.53
C SER A 81 9.04 -4.81 -8.24
N THR A 82 8.56 -5.54 -9.24
CA THR A 82 7.49 -6.54 -9.11
C THR A 82 7.87 -7.73 -8.21
N THR A 83 9.04 -7.77 -7.54
CA THR A 83 9.50 -9.03 -6.93
C THR A 83 10.41 -8.93 -5.69
N THR A 84 10.96 -7.79 -5.27
CA THR A 84 12.03 -7.83 -4.23
C THR A 84 12.11 -6.62 -3.30
N ALA A 85 10.97 -6.13 -2.82
CA ALA A 85 11.01 -5.52 -1.49
C ALA A 85 11.25 -6.62 -0.48
N SER A 86 12.53 -6.88 -0.19
CA SER A 86 12.94 -7.93 0.72
C SER A 86 12.25 -7.74 2.07
N ALA A 87 11.89 -8.85 2.74
CA ALA A 87 11.36 -8.83 4.10
C ALA A 87 12.21 -7.96 5.05
N SER A 88 13.51 -7.81 4.73
CA SER A 88 14.47 -6.89 5.34
C SER A 88 14.05 -5.41 5.23
N THR A 89 13.58 -4.93 4.08
CA THR A 89 13.13 -3.53 3.91
C THR A 89 11.82 -3.27 4.64
N VAL A 90 10.90 -4.24 4.63
CA VAL A 90 9.67 -4.15 5.42
C VAL A 90 9.98 -4.14 6.91
N SER A 91 10.94 -4.96 7.37
CA SER A 91 11.37 -5.00 8.78
C SER A 91 12.09 -3.72 9.21
N ALA A 92 12.79 -3.06 8.29
CA ALA A 92 13.43 -1.77 8.54
C ALA A 92 12.42 -0.62 8.69
N LEU A 93 11.32 -0.65 7.92
CA LEU A 93 10.24 0.33 8.02
C LEU A 93 9.28 0.05 9.19
N PHE A 94 9.02 -1.23 9.45
CA PHE A 94 8.06 -1.71 10.44
C PHE A 94 8.73 -2.71 11.38
N PRO A 95 9.26 -2.26 12.53
CA PRO A 95 9.86 -3.15 13.51
C PRO A 95 8.84 -4.18 14.04
N PRO A 96 9.29 -5.33 14.58
CA PRO A 96 8.40 -6.43 15.01
C PRO A 96 7.32 -6.00 16.00
N GLN A 97 7.63 -5.04 16.89
CA GLN A 97 6.70 -4.48 17.85
C GLN A 97 5.55 -3.70 17.16
N MET A 98 5.87 -2.89 16.14
CA MET A 98 4.84 -2.21 15.34
C MET A 98 4.00 -3.20 14.55
N GLN A 99 4.59 -4.27 14.02
CA GLN A 99 3.83 -5.31 13.33
C GLN A 99 2.83 -6.01 14.27
N GLN A 100 3.22 -6.31 15.51
CA GLN A 100 2.29 -6.87 16.51
C GLN A 100 1.14 -5.91 16.84
N GLN A 101 1.44 -4.62 17.03
CA GLN A 101 0.42 -3.61 17.32
C GLN A 101 -0.53 -3.41 16.13
N MET A 102 0.01 -3.45 14.91
CA MET A 102 -0.77 -3.44 13.67
C MET A 102 -1.72 -4.63 13.62
N ILE A 103 -1.22 -5.85 13.85
CA ILE A 103 -2.03 -7.08 13.86
C ILE A 103 -3.18 -6.95 14.86
N GLN A 104 -2.91 -6.50 16.10
CA GLN A 104 -3.95 -6.34 17.12
C GLN A 104 -5.01 -5.31 16.72
N THR A 105 -4.57 -4.17 16.18
CA THR A 105 -5.47 -3.09 15.76
C THR A 105 -6.35 -3.51 14.59
N ILE A 106 -5.75 -4.15 13.58
CA ILE A 106 -6.46 -4.65 12.40
C ILE A 106 -7.41 -5.79 12.79
N ALA A 107 -6.98 -6.72 13.66
CA ALA A 107 -7.83 -7.81 14.14
C ALA A 107 -9.10 -7.28 14.81
N GLN A 108 -8.97 -6.26 15.67
CA GLN A 108 -10.10 -5.62 16.32
C GLN A 108 -11.04 -4.90 15.34
N LYS A 109 -10.50 -4.28 14.29
CA LYS A 109 -11.30 -3.55 13.28
C LYS A 109 -11.98 -4.47 12.26
N THR A 110 -11.33 -5.56 11.88
CA THR A 110 -11.75 -6.43 10.78
C THR A 110 -12.44 -7.71 11.24
N GLY A 111 -12.26 -8.09 12.51
CA GLY A 111 -12.67 -9.41 13.01
C GLY A 111 -11.78 -10.56 12.53
N ILE A 112 -10.75 -10.30 11.72
CA ILE A 112 -9.81 -11.33 11.25
C ILE A 112 -8.93 -11.79 12.41
N SER A 113 -8.74 -13.10 12.55
CA SER A 113 -7.85 -13.66 13.57
C SER A 113 -6.40 -13.22 13.35
N SER A 114 -5.70 -12.90 14.45
CA SER A 114 -4.28 -12.51 14.43
C SER A 114 -3.36 -13.52 13.72
N ASN A 115 -3.70 -14.81 13.72
CA ASN A 115 -2.98 -15.84 12.96
C ASN A 115 -3.05 -15.60 11.45
N ILE A 116 -4.24 -15.32 10.92
CA ILE A 116 -4.44 -15.05 9.49
C ILE A 116 -3.71 -13.76 9.12
N LEU A 117 -3.83 -12.71 9.95
CA LEU A 117 -3.13 -11.44 9.74
C LEU A 117 -1.60 -11.61 9.68
N ARG A 118 -1.02 -12.45 10.55
CA ARG A 118 0.42 -12.77 10.51
C ARG A 118 0.84 -13.41 9.20
N SER A 119 -0.03 -14.18 8.57
CA SER A 119 0.25 -14.84 7.29
C SER A 119 0.08 -13.92 6.08
N ILE A 120 -0.90 -12.99 6.10
CA ILE A 120 -1.20 -12.13 4.95
C ILE A 120 -0.52 -10.76 4.98
N LEU A 121 -0.30 -10.15 6.14
CA LEU A 121 0.28 -8.81 6.23
C LEU A 121 1.65 -8.70 5.54
N PRO A 122 2.56 -9.69 5.65
CA PRO A 122 3.83 -9.65 4.93
C PRO A 122 3.68 -9.58 3.40
N LEU A 123 2.55 -10.03 2.86
CA LEU A 123 2.20 -9.97 1.43
C LEU A 123 1.46 -8.67 1.08
N LEU A 124 0.58 -8.20 1.98
CA LEU A 124 -0.24 -7.01 1.75
C LEU A 124 0.54 -5.70 1.91
N ILE A 125 1.44 -5.61 2.89
CA ILE A 125 2.27 -4.44 3.12
C ILE A 125 3.07 -4.05 1.86
N PRO A 126 3.87 -4.94 1.24
CA PRO A 126 4.62 -4.58 0.04
C PRO A 126 3.70 -4.27 -1.14
N ALA A 127 2.52 -4.89 -1.24
CA ALA A 127 1.54 -4.58 -2.27
C ALA A 127 0.99 -3.14 -2.14
N VAL A 128 0.62 -2.73 -0.93
CA VAL A 128 0.18 -1.35 -0.64
C VAL A 128 1.31 -0.34 -0.84
N LEU A 129 2.52 -0.66 -0.38
CA LEU A 129 3.69 0.20 -0.59
C LEU A 129 4.06 0.31 -2.07
N GLY A 130 3.90 -0.77 -2.85
CA GLY A 130 4.07 -0.76 -4.30
C GLY A 130 3.07 0.17 -4.97
N LEU A 131 1.80 0.12 -4.55
CA LEU A 131 0.75 1.03 -5.04
C LEU A 131 1.10 2.50 -4.76
N LEU A 132 1.53 2.82 -3.55
CA LEU A 132 2.02 4.16 -3.22
C LEU A 132 3.30 4.51 -3.99
N GLY A 133 4.16 3.53 -4.26
CA GLY A 133 5.39 3.65 -5.02
C GLY A 133 5.17 4.01 -6.49
N MET A 134 4.01 3.71 -7.07
CA MET A 134 3.66 4.06 -8.46
C MET A 134 3.72 5.57 -8.74
N GLY A 135 3.49 6.40 -7.73
CA GLY A 135 3.59 7.86 -7.83
C GLY A 135 5.04 8.37 -7.89
N THR A 136 6.02 7.50 -7.61
CA THR A 136 7.44 7.88 -7.67
C THR A 136 7.83 8.20 -9.11
N LYS A 137 8.65 9.21 -9.33
CA LYS A 137 9.10 9.55 -10.68
C LYS A 137 10.04 8.50 -11.28
N THR A 138 9.99 8.33 -12.60
CA THR A 138 10.86 7.41 -13.37
C THR A 138 12.29 7.92 -13.49
N THR A 139 12.47 9.24 -13.51
CA THR A 139 13.79 9.89 -13.66
C THR A 139 13.99 10.98 -12.60
N GLY A 140 15.11 10.88 -11.86
CA GLY A 140 15.58 11.90 -10.91
C GLY A 140 15.36 11.55 -9.44
N THR A 141 16.44 11.52 -8.67
CA THR A 141 16.44 11.51 -7.20
C THR A 141 15.93 12.85 -6.67
N GLY A 142 14.63 12.95 -6.38
CA GLY A 142 14.04 14.16 -5.75
C GLY A 142 12.74 14.68 -6.35
N GLY A 143 12.13 13.96 -7.29
CA GLY A 143 10.80 14.29 -7.78
C GLY A 143 9.72 13.68 -6.90
N GLY A 144 9.07 14.51 -6.09
CA GLY A 144 8.11 14.07 -5.07
C GLY A 144 7.03 13.10 -5.56
N ASN A 145 6.59 12.23 -4.65
CA ASN A 145 5.57 11.22 -4.87
C ASN A 145 4.18 11.79 -4.49
N PRO A 146 3.30 12.08 -5.47
CA PRO A 146 1.99 12.64 -5.21
C PRO A 146 1.07 11.63 -4.51
N LEU A 147 1.21 10.32 -4.76
CA LEU A 147 0.42 9.30 -4.07
C LEU A 147 0.76 9.23 -2.58
N LEU A 148 2.05 9.18 -2.26
CA LEU A 148 2.51 9.21 -0.88
C LEU A 148 2.08 10.52 -0.20
N SER A 149 2.23 11.66 -0.88
CA SER A 149 1.84 12.95 -0.33
C SER A 149 0.33 13.04 -0.07
N ALA A 150 -0.49 12.58 -1.00
CA ALA A 150 -1.94 12.54 -0.84
C ALA A 150 -2.37 11.55 0.26
N PHE A 151 -1.72 10.40 0.34
CA PHE A 151 -1.96 9.40 1.39
C PHE A 151 -1.64 9.97 2.78
N LEU A 152 -0.45 10.55 2.96
CA LEU A 152 -0.02 11.14 4.24
C LEU A 152 -0.86 12.36 4.64
N ASN A 153 -1.30 13.17 3.67
CA ASN A 153 -2.12 14.36 3.93
C ASN A 153 -3.58 14.05 4.27
N SER A 154 -4.05 12.82 4.05
CA SER A 154 -5.45 12.44 4.28
C SER A 154 -5.86 12.28 5.76
N GLY A 155 -4.92 12.43 6.70
CA GLY A 155 -5.19 12.38 8.15
C GLY A 155 -5.80 11.08 8.70
N GLY A 156 -5.62 9.93 8.07
CA GLY A 156 -6.20 8.63 8.47
C GLY A 156 -7.46 8.27 7.71
N ASN A 157 -7.94 9.19 6.86
CA ASN A 157 -9.20 9.07 6.12
C ASN A 157 -9.01 8.62 4.66
N THR A 158 -7.81 8.17 4.28
CA THR A 158 -7.66 7.45 3.02
C THR A 158 -8.23 6.05 3.19
N ASP A 159 -9.38 5.82 2.57
CA ASP A 159 -9.89 4.48 2.32
C ASP A 159 -9.11 3.81 1.19
N LEU A 160 -7.98 3.18 1.54
CA LEU A 160 -7.28 2.29 0.61
C LEU A 160 -8.18 1.13 0.16
N GLY A 161 -9.17 0.74 0.99
CA GLY A 161 -10.19 -0.20 0.59
C GLY A 161 -11.01 0.29 -0.62
N ASP A 162 -11.36 1.57 -0.68
CA ASP A 162 -12.03 2.15 -1.85
C ASP A 162 -11.11 2.21 -3.05
N VAL A 163 -9.83 2.57 -2.87
CA VAL A 163 -8.83 2.52 -3.95
C VAL A 163 -8.76 1.13 -4.56
N PHE A 164 -8.73 0.10 -3.72
CA PHE A 164 -8.70 -1.28 -4.16
C PHE A 164 -9.99 -1.70 -4.88
N LYS A 165 -11.15 -1.30 -4.35
CA LYS A 165 -12.46 -1.54 -4.97
C LYS A 165 -12.53 -0.92 -6.36
N PHE A 166 -12.08 0.33 -6.52
CA PHE A 166 -12.04 1.00 -7.82
C PHE A 166 -11.01 0.39 -8.75
N ALA A 167 -9.83 0.02 -8.26
CA ALA A 167 -8.81 -0.69 -9.04
C ALA A 167 -9.36 -2.02 -9.57
N ASN A 168 -10.05 -2.79 -8.72
CA ASN A 168 -10.67 -4.04 -9.15
C ASN A 168 -11.77 -3.80 -10.21
N ARG A 169 -12.60 -2.77 -10.06
CA ARG A 169 -13.63 -2.42 -11.05
C ARG A 169 -13.03 -1.91 -12.37
N PHE A 170 -11.88 -1.26 -12.31
CA PHE A 170 -11.15 -0.77 -13.49
C PHE A 170 -10.50 -1.93 -14.26
N LEU A 171 -9.91 -2.89 -13.55
CA LEU A 171 -9.24 -4.06 -14.13
C LEU A 171 -10.21 -5.15 -14.59
N SER A 172 -11.32 -5.30 -13.86
CA SER A 172 -12.41 -6.23 -14.15
C SER A 172 -13.71 -5.45 -14.32
N PRO A 173 -13.90 -4.75 -15.46
CA PRO A 173 -15.17 -4.12 -15.79
C PRO A 173 -16.18 -5.22 -16.15
N VAL A 174 -16.87 -5.75 -15.15
CA VAL A 174 -18.08 -6.58 -15.33
C VAL A 174 -19.31 -5.71 -15.48
#